data_AF-A0A9E4ZFN4-F1
#
_entry.id   AF-A0A9E4ZFN4-F1
#
_cell.length_a   1.000
_cell.length_b   1.000
_cell.length_c   1.000
_cell.angle_alpha   90.00
_cell.angle_beta   90.00
_cell.angle_gamma   90.00
#
_symmetry.space_group_name_H-M   'P 1'
#
loop_
_entity.id
_entity.type
_entity.pdbx_description
1 polymer ?
#
loop_
_entity_poly.entity_id
_entity_poly.type
_entity_poly.pdbx_seq_one_letter_code
_entity_poly.pdbx_strand_id
1 'polypeptide(L)'
;KKYCWIWIAVDRDGKRFIDCSFGGRGTETGLNLWKKLKGKEIGEVMTDHWRAYAEFLPEKIHTQSKAETYTVEGYNSIIRHFLARLRRKSKCYTKSLEMLKYSVLLLMKYRNKELAMFS
;
A
#
# COMPACT_ATOMS: atom_id res chain seq x y z
N LYS A 1 -5.65 -8.06 20.74
CA LYS A 1 -5.74 -6.83 19.90
C LYS A 1 -5.91 -7.24 18.45
N LYS A 2 -6.93 -6.72 17.75
CA LYS A 2 -7.10 -6.95 16.30
C LYS A 2 -6.22 -5.95 15.55
N TYR A 3 -5.23 -6.44 14.81
CA TYR A 3 -4.35 -5.59 13.99
C TYR A 3 -4.91 -5.47 12.58
N CYS A 4 -4.75 -4.29 11.97
CA CYS A 4 -5.04 -4.05 10.57
C CYS A 4 -3.73 -3.63 9.89
N TRP A 5 -3.32 -4.41 8.90
CA TRP A 5 -2.21 -4.11 8.02
C TRP A 5 -2.74 -3.43 6.77
N ILE A 6 -1.98 -2.45 6.29
CA ILE A 6 -2.26 -1.72 5.06
C ILE A 6 -1.20 -2.16 4.05
N TRP A 7 -1.64 -2.84 3.01
CA TRP A 7 -0.81 -3.17 1.86
C TRP A 7 -0.96 -2.05 0.85
N ILE A 8 0.15 -1.51 0.34
CA ILE A 8 0.14 -0.43 -0.65
C ILE A 8 0.85 -0.89 -1.92
N ALA A 9 0.31 -0.50 -3.07
CA ALA A 9 0.97 -0.58 -4.37
C ALA A 9 1.30 0.83 -4.83
N VAL A 10 2.53 1.03 -5.30
CA VAL A 10 3.04 2.33 -5.72
C VAL A 10 3.69 2.19 -7.10
N ASP A 11 3.48 3.20 -7.93
CA ASP A 11 4.12 3.36 -9.22
C ASP A 11 5.41 4.15 -8.98
N ARG A 12 6.56 3.49 -9.20
CA ARG A 12 7.87 4.10 -8.93
C ARG A 12 8.14 5.24 -9.89
N ASP A 13 7.97 5.00 -11.18
CA ASP A 13 8.31 5.97 -12.23
C ASP A 13 7.32 7.13 -12.23
N GLY A 14 6.03 6.82 -12.12
CA GLY A 14 4.96 7.80 -12.03
C GLY A 14 4.87 8.50 -10.67
N LYS A 15 5.67 8.08 -9.67
CA LYS A 15 5.69 8.62 -8.30
C LYS A 15 4.28 8.83 -7.74
N ARG A 16 3.43 7.80 -7.83
CA ARG A 16 2.04 7.86 -7.37
C ARG A 16 1.60 6.59 -6.66
N PHE A 17 0.56 6.72 -5.85
CA PHE A 17 -0.14 5.56 -5.32
C PHE A 17 -0.96 4.88 -6.41
N ILE A 18 -0.97 3.55 -6.46
CA ILE A 18 -1.83 2.79 -7.38
C ILE A 18 -3.10 2.32 -6.67
N ASP A 19 -2.95 1.55 -5.59
CA ASP A 19 -4.07 1.04 -4.79
C ASP A 19 -3.58 0.59 -3.40
N CYS A 20 -4.51 0.24 -2.51
CA CYS A 20 -4.22 -0.34 -1.20
C CYS A 20 -5.26 -1.36 -0.74
N SER A 21 -4.87 -2.28 0.14
CA SER A 21 -5.76 -3.26 0.78
C SER A 21 -5.57 -3.27 2.30
N PHE A 22 -6.63 -3.61 3.03
CA PHE A 22 -6.69 -3.54 4.49
C PHE A 22 -7.06 -4.92 5.05
N GLY A 23 -6.28 -5.43 6.01
CA GLY A 23 -6.54 -6.74 6.58
C GLY A 23 -5.38 -7.32 7.38
N GLY A 24 -5.05 -8.58 7.12
CA GLY A 24 -3.93 -9.27 7.74
C GLY A 24 -2.60 -9.00 7.04
N ARG A 25 -1.51 -9.51 7.62
CA ARG A 25 -0.18 -9.54 6.99
C ARG A 25 0.03 -10.79 6.09
N GLY A 26 -1.04 -11.54 5.86
CA GLY A 26 -1.00 -12.79 5.10
C GLY A 26 -1.35 -12.61 3.63
N THR A 27 -1.24 -13.72 2.92
CA THR A 27 -1.47 -13.88 1.48
C THR A 27 -2.84 -13.40 1.04
N GLU A 28 -3.90 -13.64 1.81
CA GLU A 28 -5.26 -13.24 1.48
C GLU A 28 -5.37 -11.72 1.21
N THR A 29 -4.78 -10.90 2.08
CA THR A 29 -4.84 -9.43 1.91
C THR A 29 -3.95 -8.96 0.76
N GLY A 30 -2.80 -9.61 0.55
CA GLY A 30 -1.93 -9.35 -0.60
C GLY A 30 -2.61 -9.71 -1.94
N LEU A 31 -3.27 -10.85 -2.01
CA LEU A 31 -4.09 -11.28 -3.15
C LEU A 31 -5.20 -10.29 -3.47
N ASN A 32 -5.87 -9.73 -2.45
CA ASN A 32 -6.88 -8.71 -2.66
C ASN A 32 -6.30 -7.45 -3.28
N LEU A 33 -5.08 -7.03 -2.88
CA LEU A 33 -4.38 -5.95 -3.56
C LEU A 33 -4.05 -6.34 -5.01
N TRP A 34 -3.44 -7.51 -5.23
CA TRP A 34 -3.06 -7.98 -6.55
C TRP A 34 -4.23 -8.06 -7.53
N LYS A 35 -5.40 -8.54 -7.09
CA LYS A 35 -6.63 -8.58 -7.90
C LYS A 35 -7.04 -7.20 -8.41
N LYS A 36 -6.88 -6.14 -7.61
CA LYS A 36 -7.17 -4.76 -8.03
C LYS A 36 -6.18 -4.24 -9.07
N LEU A 37 -5.00 -4.85 -9.15
CA LEU A 37 -3.95 -4.48 -10.10
C LEU A 37 -4.04 -5.22 -11.44
N LYS A 38 -4.81 -6.34 -11.53
CA LYS A 38 -4.87 -7.22 -12.71
C LYS A 38 -5.23 -6.55 -14.05
N GLY A 39 -5.85 -5.38 -14.04
CA GLY A 39 -6.19 -4.62 -15.25
C GLY A 39 -5.18 -3.53 -15.63
N LYS A 40 -4.07 -3.42 -14.90
CA LYS A 40 -3.01 -2.43 -15.16
C LYS A 40 -1.86 -3.10 -15.89
N GLU A 41 -1.22 -2.34 -16.77
CA GLU A 41 0.04 -2.76 -17.38
C GLU A 41 1.14 -2.72 -16.31
N ILE A 42 1.64 -3.90 -15.94
CA ILE A 42 2.65 -4.08 -14.90
C ILE A 42 3.81 -4.84 -15.54
N GLY A 43 4.93 -4.14 -15.76
CA GLY A 43 6.16 -4.74 -16.27
C GLY A 43 6.88 -5.57 -15.22
N GLU A 44 7.13 -4.96 -14.05
CA GLU A 44 7.86 -5.58 -12.95
C GLU A 44 7.25 -5.22 -11.60
N VAL A 45 7.26 -6.17 -10.67
CA VAL A 45 6.83 -6.00 -9.28
C VAL A 45 8.03 -6.23 -8.38
N MET A 46 8.35 -5.22 -7.58
CA MET A 46 9.45 -5.28 -6.62
C MET A 46 8.91 -5.33 -5.20
N THR A 47 9.36 -6.33 -4.42
CA THR A 47 8.94 -6.50 -3.02
C THR A 47 10.13 -6.83 -2.12
N ASP A 48 9.93 -6.75 -0.81
CA ASP A 48 10.85 -7.35 0.15
C ASP A 48 10.76 -8.89 0.11
N HIS A 49 11.64 -9.56 0.86
CA HIS A 49 11.71 -11.03 0.95
C HIS A 49 10.60 -11.66 1.80
N TRP A 50 9.41 -11.05 1.88
CA TRP A 50 8.31 -11.64 2.63
C TRP A 50 7.65 -12.79 1.86
N ARG A 51 7.58 -13.97 2.50
CA ARG A 51 7.11 -15.22 1.87
C ARG A 51 5.76 -15.12 1.16
N ALA A 52 4.85 -14.29 1.67
CA ALA A 52 3.49 -14.22 1.14
C ALA A 52 3.46 -13.69 -0.30
N TYR A 53 4.47 -12.94 -0.75
CA TYR A 53 4.53 -12.42 -2.11
C TYR A 53 4.69 -13.53 -3.15
N ALA A 54 5.52 -14.54 -2.86
CA ALA A 54 5.77 -15.67 -3.76
C ALA A 54 4.51 -16.55 -3.97
N GLU A 55 3.54 -16.50 -3.05
CA GLU A 55 2.32 -17.29 -3.15
C GLU A 55 1.32 -16.75 -4.18
N PHE A 56 1.46 -15.49 -4.63
CA PHE A 56 0.50 -14.88 -5.56
C PHE A 56 1.08 -14.04 -6.68
N LEU A 57 2.35 -13.60 -6.58
CA LEU A 57 3.02 -12.90 -7.66
C LEU A 57 3.59 -13.91 -8.66
N PRO A 58 3.42 -13.69 -9.97
CA PRO A 58 4.08 -14.52 -10.97
C PRO A 58 5.59 -14.33 -10.89
N GLU A 59 6.35 -15.42 -10.76
CA GLU A 59 7.83 -15.40 -10.65
C GLU A 59 8.50 -14.60 -11.77
N LYS A 60 7.96 -14.68 -13.00
CA LYS A 60 8.47 -14.00 -14.19
C LYS A 60 8.53 -12.46 -14.12
N ILE A 61 7.72 -11.84 -13.27
CA ILE A 61 7.67 -10.39 -13.09
C ILE A 61 8.02 -9.96 -11.67
N HIS A 62 8.43 -10.90 -10.81
CA HIS A 62 8.64 -10.65 -9.39
C HIS A 62 10.13 -10.61 -9.05
N THR A 63 10.61 -9.43 -8.69
CA THR A 63 11.98 -9.23 -8.22
C THR A 63 11.98 -8.94 -6.72
N GLN A 64 12.64 -9.80 -5.94
CA GLN A 64 12.86 -9.55 -4.51
C GLN A 64 14.15 -8.78 -4.31
N SER A 65 14.06 -7.54 -3.82
CA SER A 65 15.25 -6.74 -3.56
C SER A 65 15.01 -5.77 -2.42
N LYS A 66 15.96 -5.68 -1.49
CA LYS A 66 15.99 -4.66 -0.42
C LYS A 66 16.45 -3.28 -0.92
N ALA A 67 17.26 -3.21 -1.97
CA ALA A 67 17.72 -1.93 -2.51
C ALA A 67 16.57 -1.14 -3.15
N GLU A 68 15.59 -1.89 -3.68
CA GLU A 68 14.47 -1.37 -4.46
C GLU A 68 13.26 -0.98 -3.59
N THR A 69 13.27 -1.22 -2.28
CA THR A 69 12.14 -0.90 -1.38
C THR A 69 12.11 0.54 -0.90
N TYR A 70 13.15 1.35 -1.18
CA TYR A 70 13.23 2.74 -0.73
C TYR A 70 11.99 3.57 -1.09
N THR A 71 11.46 3.39 -2.30
CA THR A 71 10.24 4.08 -2.75
C THR A 71 9.05 3.74 -1.85
N VAL A 72 8.76 2.45 -1.67
CA VAL A 72 7.63 1.96 -0.84
C VAL A 72 7.77 2.42 0.61
N GLU A 73 8.98 2.40 1.15
CA GLU A 73 9.29 2.93 2.49
C GLU A 73 8.99 4.43 2.61
N GLY A 74 9.34 5.21 1.58
CA GLY A 74 8.97 6.62 1.44
C GLY A 74 7.46 6.83 1.50
N TYR A 75 6.68 6.06 0.74
CA TYR A 75 5.21 6.13 0.77
C TYR A 75 4.61 5.72 2.12
N ASN A 76 5.17 4.68 2.75
CA ASN A 76 4.81 4.31 4.12
C ASN A 76 5.09 5.44 5.13
N SER A 77 6.20 6.17 4.94
CA SER A 77 6.53 7.36 5.74
C SER A 77 5.52 8.48 5.51
N ILE A 78 5.16 8.79 4.26
CA ILE A 78 4.13 9.78 3.90
C ILE A 78 2.81 9.47 4.61
N ILE A 79 2.35 8.22 4.54
CA ILE A 79 1.10 7.80 5.22
C ILE A 79 1.18 8.08 6.73
N ARG A 80 2.28 7.72 7.39
CA ARG A 80 2.47 7.94 8.84
C ARG A 80 2.66 9.40 9.23
N HIS A 81 3.20 10.20 8.32
CA HIS A 81 3.38 11.64 8.51
C HIS A 81 2.02 12.34 8.56
N PHE A 82 1.18 12.16 7.53
CA PHE A 82 -0.10 12.85 7.39
C PHE A 82 -1.21 12.25 8.24
N LEU A 83 -1.25 10.91 8.41
CA LEU A 83 -2.30 10.26 9.19
C LEU A 83 -1.78 10.00 10.61
N ALA A 84 -2.03 10.96 11.52
CA ALA A 84 -1.64 10.85 12.93
C ALA A 84 -2.08 9.53 13.59
N ARG A 85 -3.24 8.98 13.17
CA ARG A 85 -3.76 7.68 13.63
C ARG A 85 -2.87 6.47 13.30
N LEU A 86 -1.92 6.61 12.38
CA LEU A 86 -0.96 5.58 11.98
C LEU A 86 0.46 5.84 12.50
N ARG A 87 0.69 6.92 13.26
CA ARG A 87 2.03 7.40 13.61
C ARG A 87 2.72 6.55 14.68
N ARG A 88 2.04 6.22 15.79
CA ARG A 88 2.60 5.39 16.87
C ARG A 88 1.67 4.26 17.29
N LYS A 89 2.10 3.02 17.07
CA LYS A 89 1.34 1.78 17.37
C LYS A 89 0.90 1.66 18.84
N SER A 90 1.64 2.25 19.78
CA SER A 90 1.34 2.19 21.22
C SER A 90 0.36 3.27 21.70
N LYS A 91 0.18 4.35 20.95
CA LYS A 91 -0.60 5.53 21.37
C LYS A 91 -1.79 5.83 20.46
N CYS A 92 -1.69 5.46 19.19
CA CYS A 92 -2.69 5.72 18.17
C CYS A 92 -3.41 4.42 17.81
N TYR A 93 -4.73 4.45 17.80
CA TYR A 93 -5.56 3.32 17.38
C TYR A 93 -6.77 3.84 16.60
N THR A 94 -7.32 3.00 15.72
CA THR A 94 -8.57 3.31 15.01
C THR A 94 -9.75 2.62 15.68
N LYS A 95 -10.85 3.33 15.86
CA LYS A 95 -12.13 2.78 16.33
C LYS A 95 -13.02 2.29 15.19
N SER A 96 -12.82 2.84 13.98
CA SER A 96 -13.56 2.46 12.77
C SER A 96 -12.60 2.05 11.67
N LEU A 97 -12.78 0.85 11.14
CA LEU A 97 -12.02 0.37 9.99
C LEU A 97 -12.38 1.15 8.73
N GLU A 98 -13.65 1.51 8.60
CA GLU A 98 -14.16 2.29 7.47
C GLU A 98 -13.54 3.69 7.43
N MET A 99 -13.48 4.40 8.56
CA MET A 99 -12.81 5.70 8.62
C MET A 99 -11.32 5.60 8.35
N LEU A 100 -10.66 4.48 8.72
CA LEU A 100 -9.27 4.26 8.33
C LEU A 100 -9.14 4.13 6.81
N LYS A 101 -10.02 3.34 6.16
CA LYS A 101 -10.03 3.17 4.71
C LYS A 101 -10.21 4.52 4.00
N TYR A 102 -11.22 5.29 4.37
CA TYR A 102 -11.48 6.59 3.75
C TYR A 102 -10.32 7.57 3.94
N SER A 103 -9.73 7.65 5.13
CA SER A 103 -8.58 8.55 5.36
C SER A 103 -7.36 8.19 4.50
N VAL A 104 -7.07 6.90 4.33
CA VAL A 104 -5.96 6.45 3.48
C VAL A 104 -6.26 6.70 2.00
N LEU A 105 -7.45 6.34 1.53
CA LEU A 105 -7.86 6.56 0.15
C LEU A 105 -7.88 8.05 -0.22
N LEU A 106 -8.40 8.90 0.67
CA LEU A 106 -8.41 10.35 0.48
C LEU A 106 -6.99 10.90 0.38
N LEU A 107 -6.08 10.48 1.27
CA LEU A 107 -4.68 10.90 1.20
C LEU A 107 -4.03 10.45 -0.11
N MET A 108 -4.27 9.22 -0.56
CA MET A 108 -3.73 8.72 -1.84
C MET A 108 -4.22 9.59 -3.00
N LYS A 109 -5.53 9.87 -3.09
CA LYS A 109 -6.12 10.73 -4.13
C LYS A 109 -5.56 12.15 -4.09
N TYR A 110 -5.43 12.73 -2.90
CA TYR A 110 -4.81 14.04 -2.70
C TYR A 110 -3.36 14.06 -3.21
N ARG A 111 -2.55 13.06 -2.83
CA ARG A 111 -1.14 12.97 -3.24
C ARG A 111 -0.96 12.71 -4.73
N ASN A 112 -1.91 12.01 -5.34
CA ASN A 112 -1.95 11.80 -6.78
C ASN A 112 -2.53 13.01 -7.56
N LYS A 113 -2.98 14.08 -6.88
CA LYS A 113 -3.65 15.23 -7.48
C LYS A 113 -4.94 14.86 -8.25
N GLU A 114 -5.65 13.83 -7.80
CA GLU A 114 -6.88 13.33 -8.42
C GLU A 114 -8.16 13.91 -7.77
N LEU A 115 -8.03 14.88 -6.87
CA LEU A 115 -9.17 15.54 -6.26
C LEU A 115 -9.62 16.72 -7.11
N ALA A 116 -10.93 16.83 -7.37
CA ALA A 116 -11.56 17.86 -8.19
C ALA A 116 -11.32 19.32 -7.73
N MET A 117 -10.71 19.52 -6.55
CA MET A 117 -10.30 20.85 -6.09
C MET A 117 -9.01 21.37 -6.78
N PHE A 118 -8.37 20.54 -7.61
CA PHE A 118 -7.14 20.87 -8.35
C PHE A 118 -7.29 20.81 -9.87
N SER A 119 -8.53 20.65 -10.38
CA SER A 119 -8.88 20.73 -11.80
C SER A 119 -9.35 22.12 -12.18
#